data_AF-A0A258KMS6-F1
#
_entry.id   AF-A0A258KMS6-F1
#
_cell.length_a   1.000
_cell.length_b   1.000
_cell.length_c   1.000
_cell.angle_alpha   90.00
_cell.angle_beta   90.00
_cell.angle_gamma   90.00
#
_symmetry.space_group_name_H-M   'P 1'
#
loop_
_entity.id
_entity.type
_entity.pdbx_description
1 polymer ?
#
loop_
_entity_poly.entity_id
_entity_poly.type
_entity_poly.pdbx_seq_one_letter_code
_entity_poly.pdbx_strand_id
1 'polypeptide(L)'
;MAGSFKDAAKVRELASRCDVLTVEIEHVNTEVLEEIATQGVRTPSGELRKVPVHPSWRTLRLVQDKFAQKEHFQAAGVPIAPQMALGAGELLPDSLKEAYQKFGFPFMVKARKGSYDGRGNFKVNGPEDFEEVVKALGKLPLYAEKWVPFAMELAVMVIRTEDDAGNCTGVYAYPTVETVHEDDVCKTVLMPPRKVDGAVCAQAQNVAQDVIRSLWGRGVFAVEM
;
A
#
# COMPACT_ATOMS: atom_id res chain seq x y z
N MET A 1 17.32 -1.56 -23.37
CA MET A 1 18.05 -1.23 -22.14
C MET A 1 17.56 -2.22 -21.10
N ALA A 2 18.44 -2.92 -20.40
CA ALA A 2 18.09 -3.90 -19.37
C ALA A 2 18.80 -3.54 -18.07
N GLY A 3 18.11 -3.69 -16.93
CA GLY A 3 18.63 -3.32 -15.62
C GLY A 3 17.59 -3.51 -14.53
N SER A 4 18.03 -3.53 -13.29
CA SER A 4 17.14 -3.62 -12.13
C SER A 4 16.47 -2.27 -11.87
N PHE A 5 15.17 -2.27 -11.56
CA PHE A 5 14.45 -1.09 -11.07
C PHE A 5 14.89 -0.63 -9.67
N LYS A 6 15.79 -1.38 -9.02
CA LYS A 6 16.48 -0.99 -7.79
C LYS A 6 17.83 -0.29 -8.05
N ASP A 7 18.35 -0.37 -9.27
CA ASP A 7 19.61 0.27 -9.66
C ASP A 7 19.33 1.72 -10.08
N ALA A 8 19.74 2.65 -9.21
CA ALA A 8 19.53 4.07 -9.44
C ALA A 8 20.18 4.59 -10.73
N ALA A 9 21.31 4.03 -11.15
CA ALA A 9 21.95 4.44 -12.41
C ALA A 9 21.09 4.03 -13.61
N LYS A 10 20.53 2.81 -13.60
CA LYS A 10 19.65 2.32 -14.66
C LYS A 10 18.31 3.05 -14.72
N VAL A 11 17.74 3.39 -13.55
CA VAL A 11 16.50 4.18 -13.50
C VAL A 11 16.74 5.59 -14.06
N ARG A 12 17.87 6.24 -13.76
CA ARG A 12 18.24 7.54 -14.36
C ARG A 12 18.48 7.42 -15.87
N GLU A 13 19.16 6.36 -16.32
CA GLU A 13 19.40 6.10 -17.74
C GLU A 13 18.08 5.99 -18.51
N LEU A 14 17.10 5.27 -17.97
CA LEU A 14 15.75 5.19 -18.53
C LEU A 14 15.07 6.57 -18.53
N ALA A 15 15.02 7.24 -17.38
CA ALA A 15 14.37 8.54 -17.24
C ALA A 15 14.94 9.59 -18.20
N SER A 16 16.24 9.56 -18.50
CA SER A 16 16.88 10.50 -19.42
C SER A 16 16.32 10.47 -20.85
N ARG A 17 15.60 9.39 -21.19
CA ARG A 17 15.05 9.13 -22.51
C ARG A 17 13.51 9.14 -22.53
N CYS A 18 12.88 9.48 -21.41
CA CYS A 18 11.43 9.43 -21.24
C CYS A 18 10.89 10.80 -20.85
N ASP A 19 9.72 11.15 -21.37
CA ASP A 19 9.01 12.37 -21.00
C ASP A 19 8.16 12.16 -19.73
N VAL A 20 7.77 10.92 -19.45
CA VAL A 20 7.06 10.50 -18.24
C VAL A 20 7.61 9.14 -17.80
N LEU A 21 7.72 8.92 -16.50
CA LEU A 21 8.10 7.64 -15.92
C LEU A 21 6.92 7.05 -15.12
N THR A 22 6.64 5.76 -15.33
CA THR A 22 5.66 5.00 -14.55
C THR A 22 6.28 3.75 -13.97
N VAL A 23 5.63 3.17 -12.97
CA VAL A 23 6.04 1.90 -12.34
C VAL A 23 4.94 0.87 -12.42
N GLU A 24 5.32 -0.39 -12.55
CA GLU A 24 4.41 -1.54 -12.52
C GLU A 24 4.39 -2.20 -11.14
N ILE A 25 5.53 -2.19 -10.44
CA ILE A 25 5.71 -2.83 -9.13
C ILE A 25 6.11 -1.76 -8.12
N GLU A 26 5.55 -1.82 -6.92
CA GLU A 26 5.78 -0.83 -5.86
C GLU A 26 7.16 -0.95 -5.20
N HIS A 27 7.87 -2.07 -5.34
CA HIS A 27 9.18 -2.35 -4.73
C HIS A 27 10.36 -1.66 -5.46
N VAL A 28 10.20 -0.39 -5.78
CA VAL A 28 11.18 0.48 -6.45
C VAL A 28 11.96 1.36 -5.47
N ASN A 29 13.12 1.84 -5.89
CA ASN A 29 13.87 2.83 -5.13
C ASN A 29 13.16 4.19 -5.22
N THR A 30 12.47 4.62 -4.16
CA THR A 30 11.71 5.88 -4.19
C THR A 30 12.59 7.12 -4.02
N GLU A 31 13.84 6.98 -3.59
CA GLU A 31 14.80 8.10 -3.50
C GLU A 31 15.24 8.54 -4.89
N VAL A 32 15.56 7.60 -5.79
CA VAL A 32 15.92 7.96 -7.17
C VAL A 32 14.72 8.53 -7.93
N LEU A 33 13.50 8.03 -7.66
CA LEU A 33 12.28 8.59 -8.26
C LEU A 33 12.01 10.02 -7.78
N GLU A 34 12.26 10.31 -6.50
CA GLU A 34 12.20 11.67 -5.95
C GLU A 34 13.24 12.58 -6.62
N GLU A 35 14.49 12.13 -6.75
CA GLU A 35 15.56 12.88 -7.42
C GLU A 35 15.19 13.21 -8.88
N ILE A 36 14.72 12.22 -9.65
CA ILE A 36 14.29 12.37 -11.04
C ILE A 36 13.16 13.41 -11.16
N ALA A 37 12.19 13.36 -10.25
CA ALA A 37 11.03 14.25 -10.27
C ALA A 37 11.36 15.68 -9.79
N THR A 38 12.30 15.85 -8.85
CA THR A 38 12.55 17.13 -8.16
C THR A 38 13.80 17.85 -8.64
N GLN A 39 14.87 17.12 -8.92
CA GLN A 39 16.18 17.62 -9.34
C GLN A 39 16.40 17.43 -10.85
N GLY A 40 15.81 16.39 -11.43
CA GLY A 40 15.89 16.06 -12.85
C GLY A 40 17.07 15.17 -13.22
N VAL A 41 17.13 14.81 -14.50
CA VAL A 41 18.17 13.97 -15.09
C VAL A 41 18.75 14.64 -16.32
N ARG A 42 20.02 14.34 -16.63
CA ARG A 42 20.62 14.78 -17.90
C ARG A 42 20.14 13.89 -19.04
N THR A 43 19.56 14.48 -20.07
CA THR A 43 19.19 13.80 -21.31
C THR A 43 20.43 13.43 -22.14
N PRO A 44 20.31 12.58 -23.17
CA PRO A 44 21.40 12.32 -24.10
C PRO A 44 21.96 13.56 -24.81
N SER A 45 21.16 14.63 -24.94
CA SER A 45 21.62 15.93 -25.47
C SER A 45 22.33 16.81 -24.43
N GLY A 46 22.40 16.38 -23.17
CA GLY A 46 23.08 17.07 -22.07
C GLY A 46 22.19 18.03 -21.26
N GLU A 47 20.94 18.23 -21.67
CA GLU A 47 19.95 19.09 -20.99
C GLU A 47 19.52 18.48 -19.65
N LEU A 48 19.42 19.30 -18.60
CA LEU A 48 18.86 18.87 -17.32
C LEU A 48 17.34 19.03 -17.34
N ARG A 49 16.61 17.91 -17.22
CA ARG A 49 15.15 17.88 -17.30
C ARG A 49 14.53 17.12 -16.13
N LYS A 50 13.51 17.70 -15.52
CA LYS A 50 12.65 16.99 -14.55
C LYS A 50 11.71 16.07 -15.30
N VAL A 51 11.62 14.81 -14.88
CA VAL A 51 10.73 13.82 -15.49
C VAL A 51 9.64 13.50 -14.47
N PRO A 52 8.36 13.77 -14.76
CA PRO A 52 7.26 13.41 -13.87
C PRO A 52 7.20 11.90 -13.67
N VAL A 53 6.96 11.50 -12.42
CA VAL A 53 6.81 10.10 -12.00
C VAL A 53 5.38 9.87 -11.53
N HIS A 54 4.71 8.88 -12.11
CA HIS A 54 3.31 8.55 -11.82
C HIS A 54 3.12 7.04 -11.58
N PRO A 55 2.42 6.62 -10.50
CA PRO A 55 2.03 7.41 -9.34
C PRO A 55 3.21 8.17 -8.71
N SER A 56 2.90 9.22 -7.94
CA SER A 56 3.96 10.07 -7.36
C SER A 56 4.91 9.25 -6.50
N TRP A 57 6.19 9.60 -6.49
CA TRP A 57 7.18 9.01 -5.58
C TRP A 57 6.73 9.07 -4.11
N ARG A 58 5.93 10.07 -3.73
CA ARG A 58 5.32 10.21 -2.40
C ARG A 58 4.34 9.08 -2.11
N THR A 59 3.43 8.81 -3.05
CA THR A 59 2.47 7.70 -2.96
C THR A 59 3.19 6.37 -2.91
N LEU A 60 4.16 6.14 -3.78
CA LEU A 60 4.95 4.91 -3.80
C LEU A 60 5.70 4.68 -2.47
N ARG A 61 6.30 5.74 -1.91
CA ARG A 61 6.97 5.68 -0.60
C ARG A 61 6.00 5.39 0.54
N LEU A 62 4.82 5.99 0.51
CA LEU A 62 3.78 5.79 1.53
C LEU A 62 3.29 4.33 1.52
N VAL A 63 2.92 3.79 0.36
CA VAL A 63 2.34 2.43 0.27
C VAL A 63 3.35 1.31 0.51
N GLN A 64 4.66 1.62 0.45
CA GLN A 64 5.73 0.70 0.86
C GLN A 64 5.76 0.47 2.38
N ASP A 65 5.19 1.37 3.19
CA ASP A 65 5.07 1.22 4.65
C ASP A 65 3.59 1.10 5.05
N LYS A 66 3.12 -0.14 5.27
CA LYS A 66 1.71 -0.46 5.52
C LYS A 66 1.14 0.24 6.76
N PHE A 67 1.97 0.49 7.78
CA PHE A 67 1.52 1.21 8.97
C PHE A 67 1.31 2.70 8.66
N ALA A 68 2.30 3.33 8.02
CA ALA A 68 2.20 4.75 7.62
C ALA A 68 1.08 4.99 6.60
N GLN A 69 0.89 4.06 5.65
CA GLN A 69 -0.23 4.07 4.71
C GLN A 69 -1.58 4.13 5.45
N LYS A 70 -1.75 3.28 6.47
CA LYS A 70 -2.98 3.26 7.26
C LYS A 70 -3.12 4.52 8.14
N GLU A 71 -2.04 5.05 8.71
CA GLU A 71 -2.09 6.33 9.44
C GLU A 71 -2.54 7.48 8.52
N HIS A 72 -2.05 7.52 7.28
CA HIS A 72 -2.48 8.50 6.28
C HIS A 72 -3.97 8.36 5.96
N PHE A 73 -4.46 7.13 5.74
CA PHE A 73 -5.88 6.88 5.48
C PHE A 73 -6.76 7.25 6.69
N GLN A 74 -6.33 6.93 7.91
CA GLN A 74 -7.03 7.32 9.12
C GLN A 74 -7.12 8.86 9.26
N ALA A 75 -6.03 9.58 9.01
CA ALA A 75 -6.01 11.03 9.03
C ALA A 75 -6.90 11.65 7.93
N ALA A 76 -7.07 10.95 6.81
CA ALA A 76 -7.99 11.32 5.74
C ALA A 76 -9.46 10.93 6.01
N GLY A 77 -9.77 10.33 7.16
CA GLY A 77 -11.12 9.91 7.53
C GLY A 77 -11.60 8.61 6.87
N VAL A 78 -10.70 7.86 6.21
CA VAL A 78 -11.01 6.55 5.65
C VAL A 78 -11.16 5.53 6.78
N PRO A 79 -12.21 4.70 6.78
CA PRO A 79 -12.35 3.64 7.76
C PRO A 79 -11.25 2.59 7.58
N ILE A 80 -10.46 2.36 8.63
CA ILE A 80 -9.44 1.30 8.67
C ILE A 80 -9.64 0.42 9.89
N ALA A 81 -9.13 -0.81 9.83
CA ALA A 81 -8.99 -1.64 11.02
C ALA A 81 -8.12 -0.91 12.06
N PRO A 82 -8.54 -0.82 13.34
CA PRO A 82 -7.73 -0.22 14.40
C PRO A 82 -6.35 -0.86 14.45
N GLN A 83 -5.31 -0.03 14.55
CA GLN A 83 -3.92 -0.48 14.56
C GLN A 83 -3.08 0.20 15.65
N MET A 84 -1.88 -0.33 15.88
CA MET A 84 -0.82 0.28 16.70
C MET A 84 0.56 -0.21 16.26
N ALA A 85 1.57 0.63 16.40
CA ALA A 85 2.96 0.21 16.24
C ALA A 85 3.35 -0.75 17.37
N LEU A 86 4.28 -1.67 17.08
CA LEU A 86 4.87 -2.55 18.08
C LEU A 86 6.33 -2.14 18.33
N GLY A 87 6.78 -2.28 19.58
CA GLY A 87 8.19 -2.17 19.93
C GLY A 87 9.03 -3.24 19.24
N ALA A 88 10.32 -2.96 19.09
CA ALA A 88 11.29 -3.88 18.47
C ALA A 88 12.21 -4.52 19.51
N GLY A 89 12.84 -5.63 19.14
CA GLY A 89 13.79 -6.33 20.01
C GLY A 89 13.16 -6.76 21.33
N GLU A 90 13.79 -6.40 22.44
CA GLU A 90 13.35 -6.79 23.80
C GLU A 90 12.00 -6.18 24.20
N LEU A 91 11.53 -5.12 23.52
CA LEU A 91 10.24 -4.47 23.80
C LEU A 91 9.06 -5.14 23.08
N LEU A 92 9.32 -6.03 22.12
CA LEU A 92 8.27 -6.67 21.31
C LEU A 92 7.29 -7.51 22.16
N PRO A 93 7.74 -8.38 23.09
CA PRO A 93 6.82 -9.19 23.90
C PRO A 93 5.83 -8.36 24.72
N ASP A 94 6.27 -7.24 25.29
CA ASP A 94 5.39 -6.35 26.07
C ASP A 94 4.43 -5.60 25.15
N SER A 95 4.90 -5.16 23.97
CA SER A 95 4.02 -4.55 22.96
C SER A 95 2.93 -5.51 22.45
N LEU A 96 3.21 -6.82 22.39
CA LEU A 96 2.19 -7.84 22.05
C LEU A 96 1.11 -7.97 23.14
N LYS A 97 1.49 -7.83 24.42
CA LYS A 97 0.52 -7.78 25.53
C LYS A 97 -0.34 -6.53 25.45
N GLU A 98 0.24 -5.37 25.11
CA GLU A 98 -0.51 -4.13 24.90
C GLU A 98 -1.48 -4.24 23.72
N ALA A 99 -1.05 -4.87 22.62
CA ALA A 99 -1.93 -5.15 21.48
C ALA A 99 -3.13 -6.03 21.88
N TYR A 100 -2.91 -7.05 22.69
CA TYR A 100 -4.00 -7.85 23.27
C TYR A 100 -4.93 -7.00 24.13
N GLN A 101 -4.41 -6.15 25.02
CA GLN A 101 -5.25 -5.27 25.85
C GLN A 101 -6.11 -4.32 25.00
N LYS A 102 -5.59 -3.89 23.83
CA LYS A 102 -6.28 -2.96 22.93
C LYS A 102 -7.30 -3.64 22.01
N PHE A 103 -6.99 -4.83 21.50
CA PHE A 103 -7.76 -5.47 20.43
C PHE A 103 -8.49 -6.75 20.83
N GLY A 104 -8.05 -7.40 21.90
CA GLY A 104 -8.40 -8.79 22.21
C GLY A 104 -7.79 -9.78 21.22
N PHE A 105 -8.14 -11.06 21.36
CA PHE A 105 -7.80 -12.10 20.39
C PHE A 105 -8.96 -12.41 19.43
N PRO A 106 -8.66 -12.87 18.20
CA PRO A 106 -7.33 -12.80 17.59
C PRO A 106 -6.98 -11.36 17.18
N PHE A 107 -5.69 -11.09 17.02
CA PHE A 107 -5.20 -9.90 16.32
C PHE A 107 -4.12 -10.31 15.31
N MET A 108 -3.81 -9.41 14.38
CA MET A 108 -2.84 -9.67 13.33
C MET A 108 -1.59 -8.83 13.56
N VAL A 109 -0.43 -9.47 13.55
CA VAL A 109 0.88 -8.80 13.54
C VAL A 109 1.40 -8.80 12.11
N LYS A 110 1.88 -7.65 11.63
CA LYS A 110 2.40 -7.52 10.28
C LYS A 110 3.72 -6.75 10.23
N ALA A 111 4.60 -7.15 9.34
CA ALA A 111 5.74 -6.36 8.92
C ALA A 111 5.26 -5.08 8.24
N ARG A 112 5.86 -3.95 8.61
CA ARG A 112 5.55 -2.64 8.05
C ARG A 112 5.93 -2.54 6.58
N LYS A 113 7.05 -3.14 6.18
CA LYS A 113 7.61 -3.08 4.83
C LYS A 113 7.97 -4.47 4.33
N GLY A 114 7.97 -4.64 3.01
CA GLY A 114 8.46 -5.85 2.34
C GLY A 114 7.60 -7.10 2.51
N SER A 115 6.38 -6.96 3.05
CA SER A 115 5.37 -8.00 3.06
C SER A 115 4.69 -8.11 1.68
N TYR A 116 4.60 -9.33 1.17
CA TYR A 116 3.91 -9.69 -0.09
C TYR A 116 3.44 -11.15 0.01
N ASP A 117 2.28 -11.48 -0.56
CA ASP A 117 1.65 -12.83 -0.54
C ASP A 117 1.71 -13.53 0.84
N GLY A 118 1.12 -12.93 1.87
CA GLY A 118 1.06 -13.51 3.24
C GLY A 118 2.37 -13.48 4.03
N ARG A 119 3.53 -13.27 3.41
CA ARG A 119 4.83 -13.21 4.10
C ARG A 119 4.93 -11.97 4.97
N GLY A 120 5.35 -12.17 6.22
CA GLY A 120 5.48 -11.09 7.19
C GLY A 120 4.21 -10.82 8.00
N ASN A 121 3.17 -11.67 7.87
CA ASN A 121 1.96 -11.60 8.67
C ASN A 121 1.92 -12.78 9.66
N PHE A 122 1.37 -12.56 10.85
CA PHE A 122 1.15 -13.59 11.85
C PHE A 122 -0.17 -13.34 12.59
N LYS A 123 -1.09 -14.30 12.50
CA LYS A 123 -2.34 -14.26 13.27
C LYS A 123 -2.09 -14.78 14.68
N VAL A 124 -2.26 -13.91 15.67
CA VAL A 124 -2.08 -14.23 17.08
C VAL A 124 -3.44 -14.61 17.67
N ASN A 125 -3.60 -15.88 18.03
CA ASN A 125 -4.84 -16.44 18.60
C ASN A 125 -4.81 -16.47 20.12
N GLY A 126 -3.62 -16.48 20.73
CA GLY A 126 -3.43 -16.49 22.16
C GLY A 126 -2.02 -16.09 22.60
N PRO A 127 -1.77 -15.99 23.92
CA PRO A 127 -0.44 -15.66 24.46
C PRO A 127 0.65 -16.68 24.07
N GLU A 128 0.27 -17.93 23.84
CA GLU A 128 1.15 -19.02 23.41
C GLU A 128 1.83 -18.74 22.05
N ASP A 129 1.24 -17.89 21.22
CA ASP A 129 1.78 -17.54 19.91
C ASP A 129 2.91 -16.49 19.98
N PHE A 130 3.11 -15.83 21.13
CA PHE A 130 3.99 -14.66 21.24
C PHE A 130 5.46 -15.01 20.96
N GLU A 131 5.94 -16.15 21.44
CA GLU A 131 7.32 -16.59 21.19
C GLU A 131 7.57 -16.84 19.70
N GLU A 132 6.59 -17.44 19.01
CA GLU A 132 6.71 -17.71 17.57
C GLU A 132 6.64 -16.41 16.76
N VAL A 133 5.84 -15.41 17.16
CA VAL A 133 5.86 -14.07 16.56
C VAL A 133 7.24 -13.43 16.68
N VAL A 134 7.85 -13.47 17.88
CA VAL A 134 9.18 -12.88 18.11
C VAL A 134 10.23 -13.58 17.23
N LYS A 135 10.18 -14.91 17.16
CA LYS A 135 11.11 -15.72 16.36
C LYS A 135 10.95 -15.48 14.86
N ALA A 136 9.71 -15.45 14.37
CA ALA A 136 9.41 -15.33 12.95
C ALA A 136 9.59 -13.89 12.43
N LEU A 137 9.15 -12.90 13.20
CA LEU A 137 9.00 -11.52 12.74
C LEU A 137 9.79 -10.48 13.54
N GLY A 138 10.35 -10.83 14.71
CA GLY A 138 10.89 -9.85 15.67
C GLY A 138 12.12 -9.04 15.21
N LYS A 139 12.71 -9.39 14.07
CA LYS A 139 13.80 -8.60 13.43
C LYS A 139 13.28 -7.52 12.48
N LEU A 140 11.99 -7.54 12.17
CA LEU A 140 11.36 -6.61 11.25
C LEU A 140 10.67 -5.48 12.04
N PRO A 141 10.48 -4.30 11.44
CA PRO A 141 9.59 -3.29 12.00
C PRO A 141 8.15 -3.79 11.89
N LEU A 142 7.44 -3.89 13.02
CA LEU A 142 6.10 -4.49 13.09
C LEU A 142 5.02 -3.51 13.52
N TYR A 143 3.78 -3.84 13.19
CA TYR A 143 2.58 -3.24 13.78
C TYR A 143 1.54 -4.33 14.02
N ALA A 144 0.60 -4.06 14.92
CA ALA A 144 -0.56 -4.91 15.17
C ALA A 144 -1.83 -4.22 14.67
N GLU A 145 -2.76 -5.00 14.14
CA GLU A 145 -4.10 -4.57 13.77
C GLU A 145 -5.15 -5.51 14.34
N LYS A 146 -6.31 -4.95 14.68
CA LYS A 146 -7.46 -5.73 15.10
C LYS A 146 -7.89 -6.68 13.99
N TRP A 147 -8.15 -7.94 14.34
CA TRP A 147 -8.73 -8.88 13.40
C TRP A 147 -10.15 -8.46 13.00
N VAL A 148 -10.40 -8.33 11.69
CA VAL A 148 -11.70 -7.97 11.14
C VAL A 148 -12.39 -9.26 10.66
N PRO A 149 -13.51 -9.69 11.28
CA PRO A 149 -14.27 -10.86 10.82
C PRO A 149 -15.17 -10.46 9.65
N PHE A 150 -14.57 -10.17 8.49
CA PHE A 150 -15.32 -9.84 7.28
C PHE A 150 -16.01 -11.09 6.69
N ALA A 151 -17.10 -10.86 5.97
CA ALA A 151 -17.84 -11.93 5.27
C ALA A 151 -17.40 -12.11 3.82
N MET A 152 -16.76 -11.09 3.24
CA MET A 152 -16.32 -11.02 1.84
C MET A 152 -15.21 -9.98 1.72
N GLU A 153 -14.34 -10.17 0.74
CA GLU A 153 -13.36 -9.17 0.30
C GLU A 153 -13.84 -8.56 -1.01
N LEU A 154 -13.81 -7.24 -1.07
CA LEU A 154 -14.15 -6.46 -2.25
C LEU A 154 -12.93 -5.67 -2.71
N ALA A 155 -12.89 -5.38 -4.01
CA ALA A 155 -11.90 -4.49 -4.57
C ALA A 155 -12.55 -3.50 -5.55
N VAL A 156 -11.94 -2.33 -5.65
CA VAL A 156 -12.31 -1.30 -6.63
C VAL A 156 -11.05 -0.75 -7.27
N MET A 157 -10.99 -0.80 -8.60
CA MET A 157 -10.00 -0.06 -9.37
C MET A 157 -10.44 1.40 -9.47
N VAL A 158 -9.51 2.34 -9.33
CA VAL A 158 -9.80 3.78 -9.38
C VAL A 158 -8.76 4.49 -10.24
N ILE A 159 -9.23 5.32 -11.16
CA ILE A 159 -8.39 6.23 -11.94
C ILE A 159 -8.28 7.55 -11.19
N ARG A 160 -7.07 8.06 -10.99
CA ARG A 160 -6.80 9.41 -10.47
C ARG A 160 -6.14 10.27 -11.54
N THR A 161 -6.58 11.51 -11.65
CA THR A 161 -5.98 12.55 -12.50
C THR A 161 -5.60 13.76 -11.66
N GLU A 162 -4.57 14.49 -12.10
CA GLU A 162 -4.15 15.76 -11.49
C GLU A 162 -3.64 16.74 -12.55
N ASP A 163 -3.71 18.03 -12.26
CA ASP A 163 -3.08 19.07 -13.06
C ASP A 163 -1.54 19.06 -12.92
N ASP A 164 -0.85 19.95 -13.64
CA ASP A 164 0.63 20.01 -13.58
C ASP A 164 1.17 20.61 -12.27
N ALA A 165 0.30 21.22 -11.46
CA ALA A 165 0.63 21.65 -10.10
C ALA A 165 0.43 20.51 -9.07
N GLY A 166 -0.10 19.36 -9.49
CA GLY A 166 -0.37 18.19 -8.65
C GLY A 166 -1.71 18.23 -7.92
N ASN A 167 -2.60 19.17 -8.25
CA ASN A 167 -3.94 19.22 -7.67
C ASN A 167 -4.82 18.14 -8.32
N CYS A 168 -5.53 17.36 -7.50
CA CYS A 168 -6.43 16.32 -7.98
C CYS A 168 -7.58 16.94 -8.82
N THR A 169 -7.73 16.49 -10.07
CA THR A 169 -8.75 16.98 -11.00
C THR A 169 -9.92 16.02 -11.19
N GLY A 170 -9.74 14.74 -10.84
CA GLY A 170 -10.78 13.73 -11.02
C GLY A 170 -10.40 12.37 -10.45
N VAL A 171 -11.39 11.68 -9.90
CA VAL A 171 -11.30 10.30 -9.40
C VAL A 171 -12.48 9.49 -9.94
N TYR A 172 -12.20 8.40 -10.65
CA TYR A 172 -13.21 7.61 -11.34
C TYR A 172 -13.09 6.14 -10.93
N ALA A 173 -14.12 5.61 -10.28
CA ALA A 173 -14.16 4.22 -9.86
C ALA A 173 -14.66 3.31 -10.99
N TYR A 174 -14.01 2.17 -11.15
CA TYR A 174 -14.59 1.02 -11.84
C TYR A 174 -15.68 0.38 -10.97
N PRO A 175 -16.49 -0.53 -11.53
CA PRO A 175 -17.41 -1.35 -10.75
C PRO A 175 -16.70 -2.14 -9.66
N THR A 176 -17.35 -2.28 -8.51
CA THR A 176 -16.89 -3.12 -7.40
C THR A 176 -16.85 -4.59 -7.84
N VAL A 177 -15.81 -5.29 -7.43
CA VAL A 177 -15.64 -6.72 -7.66
C VAL A 177 -15.47 -7.46 -6.34
N GLU A 178 -15.81 -8.74 -6.31
CA GLU A 178 -15.46 -9.65 -5.23
C GLU A 178 -14.12 -10.31 -5.56
N THR A 179 -13.21 -10.35 -4.59
CA THR A 179 -11.93 -11.07 -4.69
C THR A 179 -11.95 -12.27 -3.76
N VAL A 180 -11.50 -13.42 -4.24
CA VAL A 180 -11.36 -14.65 -3.44
C VAL A 180 -9.89 -15.03 -3.40
N HIS A 181 -9.33 -15.06 -2.19
CA HIS A 181 -7.95 -15.46 -1.94
C HIS A 181 -7.88 -16.91 -1.46
N GLU A 182 -6.91 -17.66 -1.97
CA GLU A 182 -6.52 -18.99 -1.50
C GLU A 182 -5.02 -18.95 -1.22
N ASP A 183 -4.60 -19.42 -0.04
CA ASP A 183 -3.20 -19.36 0.41
C ASP A 183 -2.56 -17.96 0.29
N ASP A 184 -3.33 -16.93 0.69
CA ASP A 184 -2.96 -15.49 0.61
C ASP A 184 -2.71 -14.96 -0.82
N VAL A 185 -3.17 -15.67 -1.85
CA VAL A 185 -3.04 -15.27 -3.27
C VAL A 185 -4.42 -15.09 -3.90
N CYS A 186 -4.62 -14.00 -4.63
CA CYS A 186 -5.89 -13.73 -5.33
C CYS A 186 -6.11 -14.77 -6.43
N LYS A 187 -7.14 -15.60 -6.25
CA LYS A 187 -7.45 -16.73 -7.12
C LYS A 187 -8.54 -16.41 -8.12
N THR A 188 -9.59 -15.73 -7.68
CA THR A 188 -10.78 -15.45 -8.48
C THR A 188 -11.25 -14.02 -8.25
N VAL A 189 -11.59 -13.34 -9.33
CA VAL A 189 -12.23 -12.02 -9.30
C VAL A 189 -13.60 -12.14 -9.98
N LEU A 190 -14.66 -11.71 -9.30
CA LEU A 190 -16.04 -11.85 -9.77
C LEU A 190 -16.70 -10.48 -9.94
N MET A 191 -17.31 -10.29 -11.10
CA MET A 191 -18.08 -9.09 -11.44
C MET A 191 -19.40 -9.49 -12.12
N PRO A 192 -20.56 -9.15 -11.54
CA PRO A 192 -20.74 -8.47 -10.25
C PRO A 192 -20.35 -9.37 -9.05
N PRO A 193 -20.06 -8.78 -7.88
CA PRO A 193 -19.83 -9.52 -6.64
C PRO A 193 -21.06 -10.35 -6.24
N ARG A 194 -20.85 -11.55 -5.68
CA ARG A 194 -21.96 -12.46 -5.37
C ARG A 194 -22.69 -12.00 -4.12
N LYS A 195 -24.03 -11.91 -4.18
CA LYS A 195 -24.88 -11.63 -3.01
C LYS A 195 -24.51 -10.32 -2.27
N VAL A 196 -23.99 -9.32 -2.98
CA VAL A 196 -23.71 -7.99 -2.43
C VAL A 196 -24.73 -7.00 -2.97
N ASP A 197 -25.34 -6.23 -2.07
CA ASP A 197 -26.32 -5.21 -2.43
C ASP A 197 -25.66 -4.06 -3.23
N GLY A 198 -26.42 -3.44 -4.14
CA GLY A 198 -25.94 -2.32 -4.95
C GLY A 198 -25.50 -1.11 -4.10
N ALA A 199 -26.13 -0.87 -2.95
CA ALA A 199 -25.74 0.18 -2.02
C ALA A 199 -24.36 -0.10 -1.38
N VAL A 200 -24.05 -1.37 -1.08
CA VAL A 200 -22.72 -1.77 -0.57
C VAL A 200 -21.68 -1.61 -1.66
N CYS A 201 -22.00 -1.98 -2.91
CA CYS A 201 -21.10 -1.72 -4.05
C CYS A 201 -20.81 -0.22 -4.21
N ALA A 202 -21.83 0.63 -4.16
CA ALA A 202 -21.67 2.08 -4.24
C ALA A 202 -20.83 2.64 -3.08
N GLN A 203 -21.04 2.12 -1.86
CA GLN A 203 -20.23 2.50 -0.70
C GLN A 203 -18.76 2.11 -0.87
N ALA A 204 -18.48 0.90 -1.39
CA ALA A 204 -17.13 0.45 -1.71
C ALA A 204 -16.46 1.39 -2.73
N GLN A 205 -17.18 1.80 -3.78
CA GLN A 205 -16.67 2.77 -4.75
C GLN A 205 -16.36 4.13 -4.12
N ASN A 206 -17.23 4.64 -3.26
CA ASN A 206 -17.03 5.90 -2.57
C ASN A 206 -15.78 5.86 -1.67
N VAL A 207 -15.65 4.81 -0.85
CA VAL A 207 -14.46 4.62 0.02
C VAL A 207 -13.19 4.53 -0.82
N ALA A 208 -13.21 3.78 -1.92
CA ALA A 208 -12.06 3.68 -2.81
C ALA A 208 -11.69 5.02 -3.45
N GLN A 209 -12.68 5.81 -3.88
CA GLN A 209 -12.44 7.16 -4.38
C GLN A 209 -11.86 8.08 -3.31
N ASP A 210 -12.33 8.00 -2.06
CA ASP A 210 -11.81 8.81 -0.95
C ASP A 210 -10.36 8.46 -0.61
N VAL A 211 -10.05 7.16 -0.55
CA VAL A 211 -8.68 6.64 -0.41
C VAL A 211 -7.77 7.24 -1.49
N ILE A 212 -8.16 7.11 -2.76
CA ILE A 212 -7.31 7.53 -3.88
C ILE A 212 -7.24 9.05 -4.02
N ARG A 213 -8.31 9.77 -3.67
CA ARG A 213 -8.30 11.24 -3.62
C ARG A 213 -7.27 11.77 -2.62
N SER A 214 -7.02 11.06 -1.52
CA SER A 214 -6.02 11.42 -0.51
C SER A 214 -4.56 11.22 -0.94
N LEU A 215 -4.32 10.48 -2.04
CA LEU A 215 -2.98 10.18 -2.55
C LEU A 215 -2.53 11.20 -3.60
N TRP A 216 -1.28 11.07 -4.06
CA TRP A 216 -0.66 11.92 -5.09
C TRP A 216 -0.35 11.14 -6.38
N GLY A 217 -0.26 11.83 -7.52
CA GLY A 217 0.10 11.23 -8.80
C GLY A 217 -1.08 10.82 -9.66
N ARG A 218 -0.81 10.66 -10.95
CA ARG A 218 -1.75 10.15 -11.95
C ARG A 218 -1.69 8.62 -12.01
N GLY A 219 -2.74 7.99 -12.52
CA GLY A 219 -2.72 6.59 -12.90
C GLY A 219 -3.92 5.80 -12.40
N VAL A 220 -3.74 4.49 -12.36
CA VAL A 220 -4.75 3.52 -11.95
C VAL A 220 -4.29 2.87 -10.65
N PHE A 221 -5.19 2.78 -9.68
CA PHE A 221 -4.92 2.28 -8.34
C PHE A 221 -5.93 1.21 -7.98
N ALA A 222 -5.52 0.24 -7.17
CA ALA A 222 -6.41 -0.75 -6.57
C ALA A 222 -6.64 -0.40 -5.10
N VAL A 223 -7.89 -0.53 -4.64
CA VAL A 223 -8.26 -0.45 -3.23
C VAL A 223 -8.98 -1.76 -2.86
N GLU A 224 -8.41 -2.46 -1.89
CA GLU A 224 -8.96 -3.70 -1.30
C GLU A 224 -9.63 -3.38 0.04
N MET A 225 -10.73 -4.07 0.34
CA MET A 225 -11.57 -3.83 1.52
C MET A 225 -12.34 -5.06 2.00
#